data_AF-A0A166CAI2-F1
#
_entry.id   AF-A0A166CAI2-F1
#
_cell.length_a   1.000
_cell.length_b   1.000
_cell.length_c   1.000
_cell.angle_alpha   90.00
_cell.angle_beta   90.00
_cell.angle_gamma   90.00
#
_symmetry.space_group_name_H-M   'P 1'
#
loop_
_entity.id
_entity.type
_entity.pdbx_description
1 polymer ?
#
loop_
_entity_poly.entity_id
_entity_poly.type
_entity_poly.pdbx_seq_one_letter_code
_entity_poly.pdbx_strand_id
1 'polypeptide(L)'
;VLVVAATISLVAVCGLLSILAISGYRTLTSPKEHFFVRTHIAAYFVSLLICDLAQAIGSMINARWAHDQSVSLDGLCTIQGAMKNGGNVGTALWTLVIAIHTWTLLFLRIRPSTPILYATLAGVWSLIICVILSGPGAIQTTTSGPYFGISGFWCWISPNYAVQRFCLEYLFMFFCAGVSFILYVCVWARMRGWLVVDGWRTKIMWRGVGEEWRERAGKGKDRVDEHMISVMKQMLWYPVRYFSSSRILMNDSVMRVGCVCDHCASDCDL
;
A
#
# COMPACT_ATOMS: atom_id res chain seq x y z
N VAL A 1 -22.63 4.59 -0.02
CA VAL A 1 -21.57 3.54 0.06
C VAL A 1 -20.18 4.14 0.26
N LEU A 2 -19.69 5.02 -0.63
CA LEU A 2 -18.33 5.57 -0.54
C LEU A 2 -18.01 6.27 0.79
N VAL A 3 -18.93 7.07 1.32
CA VAL A 3 -18.75 7.77 2.61
C VAL A 3 -18.66 6.77 3.76
N VAL A 4 -19.52 5.75 3.78
CA VAL A 4 -19.50 4.71 4.83
C VAL A 4 -18.18 3.95 4.83
N ALA A 5 -17.70 3.54 3.66
CA ALA A 5 -16.40 2.88 3.52
C ALA A 5 -15.24 3.78 3.97
N ALA A 6 -15.30 5.08 3.64
CA ALA A 6 -14.31 6.06 4.07
C ALA A 6 -14.31 6.24 5.60
N THR A 7 -15.48 6.32 6.24
CA THR A 7 -15.60 6.43 7.71
C THR A 7 -15.02 5.20 8.41
N ILE A 8 -15.34 3.98 7.95
CA ILE A 8 -14.81 2.74 8.53
C ILE A 8 -13.28 2.72 8.41
N SER A 9 -12.77 3.05 7.23
CA SER A 9 -11.32 3.10 6.96
C SER A 9 -10.63 4.15 7.84
N LEU A 10 -11.23 5.33 7.99
CA LEU A 10 -10.72 6.40 8.82
C LEU A 10 -10.63 5.99 10.30
N VAL A 11 -11.69 5.38 10.83
CA VAL A 11 -11.70 4.87 12.22
C VAL A 11 -10.63 3.80 12.42
N ALA A 12 -10.50 2.86 11.48
CA ALA A 12 -9.50 1.80 11.55
C ALA A 12 -8.06 2.37 11.52
N VAL A 13 -7.78 3.27 10.58
CA VAL A 13 -6.44 3.89 10.43
C VAL A 13 -6.09 4.75 11.65
N CYS A 14 -7.00 5.58 12.13
CA CYS A 14 -6.80 6.37 13.35
C CYS A 14 -6.59 5.48 14.58
N GLY A 15 -7.34 4.38 14.70
CA GLY A 15 -7.14 3.39 15.75
C GLY A 15 -5.75 2.76 15.71
N LEU A 16 -5.30 2.31 14.52
CA LEU A 16 -3.97 1.73 14.33
C LEU A 16 -2.85 2.73 14.63
N LEU A 17 -2.95 3.96 14.12
CA LEU A 17 -1.98 5.03 14.43
C LEU A 17 -1.92 5.34 15.92
N SER A 18 -3.07 5.36 16.60
CA SER A 18 -3.14 5.57 18.05
C SER A 18 -2.47 4.43 18.82
N ILE A 19 -2.73 3.17 18.44
CA ILE A 19 -2.08 1.99 19.04
C ILE A 19 -0.56 2.05 18.85
N LEU A 20 -0.09 2.41 17.66
CA LEU A 20 1.35 2.53 17.36
C LEU A 20 1.99 3.68 18.15
N ALA A 21 1.32 4.82 18.26
CA ALA A 21 1.79 5.96 19.04
C ALA A 21 1.88 5.61 20.53
N ILE A 22 0.86 4.96 21.10
CA ILE A 22 0.85 4.50 22.49
C ILE A 22 1.95 3.46 22.72
N SER A 23 2.12 2.50 21.81
CA SER A 23 3.19 1.50 21.87
C SER A 23 4.57 2.15 21.83
N GLY A 24 4.78 3.15 20.99
CA GLY A 24 6.03 3.92 20.92
C GLY A 24 6.30 4.70 22.20
N TYR A 25 5.30 5.39 22.73
CA TYR A 25 5.41 6.13 23.98
C TYR A 25 5.74 5.23 25.18
N ARG A 26 5.07 4.08 25.29
CA ARG A 26 5.36 3.08 26.33
C ARG A 26 6.77 2.50 26.22
N THR A 27 7.26 2.32 25.00
CA THR A 27 8.63 1.86 24.75
C THR A 27 9.68 2.89 25.19
N LEU A 28 9.42 4.18 24.96
CA LEU A 28 10.32 5.27 25.40
C LEU A 28 10.38 5.40 26.92
N THR A 29 9.27 5.10 27.61
CA THR A 29 9.16 5.21 29.07
C THR A 29 9.57 3.94 29.83
N SER A 30 9.62 2.77 29.18
CA SER A 30 10.11 1.51 29.75
C SER A 30 11.15 0.83 28.85
N PRO A 31 12.46 1.05 29.09
CA PRO A 31 13.56 0.57 28.23
C PRO A 31 13.79 -0.95 28.19
N LYS A 32 13.00 -1.74 28.92
CA LYS A 32 13.28 -3.18 29.16
C LYS A 32 12.58 -4.15 28.21
N GLU A 33 11.68 -3.69 27.33
CA GLU A 33 11.03 -4.56 26.35
C GLU A 33 11.37 -4.20 24.90
N HIS A 34 11.85 -5.19 24.15
CA HIS A 34 12.24 -5.13 22.75
C HIS A 34 11.04 -4.93 21.80
N PHE A 35 10.42 -3.75 21.83
CA PHE A 35 9.18 -3.51 21.08
C PHE A 35 9.42 -3.16 19.59
N PHE A 36 8.54 -3.73 18.76
CA PHE A 36 8.38 -3.61 17.30
C PHE A 36 8.55 -2.19 16.70
N VAL A 37 8.31 -1.14 17.50
CA VAL A 37 8.36 0.28 17.09
C VAL A 37 9.74 0.72 16.61
N ARG A 38 10.80 0.00 17.00
CA ARG A 38 12.19 0.35 16.65
C ARG A 38 12.68 -0.27 15.33
N THR A 39 11.77 -0.86 14.55
CA THR A 39 12.10 -1.58 13.32
C THR A 39 11.82 -0.72 12.09
N HIS A 40 12.62 -0.88 11.03
CA HIS A 40 12.43 -0.14 9.77
C HIS A 40 11.02 -0.36 9.18
N ILE A 41 10.47 -1.56 9.38
CA ILE A 41 9.11 -1.93 8.94
C ILE A 41 8.05 -1.04 9.59
N ALA A 42 8.18 -0.73 10.89
CA ALA A 42 7.20 0.11 11.59
C ALA A 42 7.12 1.51 10.97
N ALA A 43 8.26 2.10 10.60
CA ALA A 43 8.30 3.42 9.94
C ALA A 43 7.64 3.41 8.55
N TYR A 44 7.87 2.35 7.76
CA TYR A 44 7.19 2.18 6.46
C TYR A 44 5.69 1.95 6.62
N PHE A 45 5.29 1.18 7.62
CA PHE A 45 3.88 0.92 7.92
C PHE A 45 3.15 2.17 8.40
N VAL A 46 3.77 3.00 9.24
CA VAL A 46 3.22 4.32 9.60
C VAL A 46 3.07 5.21 8.37
N SER A 47 4.05 5.21 7.47
CA SER A 47 3.96 6.00 6.23
C SER A 47 2.81 5.52 5.33
N LEU A 48 2.61 4.21 5.22
CA LEU A 48 1.45 3.62 4.55
C LEU A 48 0.13 4.09 5.18
N LEU A 49 0.01 4.03 6.51
CA LEU A 49 -1.19 4.49 7.22
C LEU A 49 -1.46 5.99 7.04
N ILE A 50 -0.43 6.81 6.90
CA ILE A 50 -0.58 8.25 6.58
C ILE A 50 -1.15 8.43 5.17
N CYS A 51 -0.71 7.64 4.18
CA CYS A 51 -1.28 7.65 2.83
C CYS A 51 -2.75 7.21 2.82
N ASP A 52 -3.08 6.13 3.53
CA ASP A 52 -4.47 5.66 3.67
C ASP A 52 -5.35 6.69 4.39
N LEU A 53 -4.81 7.38 5.40
CA LEU A 53 -5.49 8.49 6.08
C LEU A 53 -5.82 9.62 5.10
N ALA A 54 -4.85 10.05 4.29
CA ALA A 54 -5.06 11.07 3.27
C ALA A 54 -6.13 10.64 2.24
N GLN A 55 -6.08 9.39 1.78
CA GLN A 55 -7.08 8.83 0.86
C GLN A 55 -8.48 8.78 1.48
N ALA A 56 -8.59 8.39 2.75
CA ALA A 56 -9.84 8.34 3.50
C ALA A 56 -10.44 9.74 3.68
N ILE A 57 -9.62 10.73 4.05
CA ILE A 57 -10.06 12.14 4.16
C ILE A 57 -10.53 12.66 2.81
N GLY A 58 -9.77 12.44 1.73
CA GLY A 58 -10.20 12.81 0.38
C GLY A 58 -11.50 12.12 -0.03
N SER A 59 -11.73 10.89 0.41
CA SER A 59 -12.98 10.16 0.15
C SER A 59 -14.14 10.65 1.01
N MET A 60 -13.89 11.16 2.22
CA MET A 60 -14.89 11.76 3.11
C MET A 60 -15.49 13.05 2.53
N ILE A 61 -14.73 13.80 1.70
CA ILE A 61 -15.24 14.99 1.00
C ILE A 61 -16.46 14.65 0.12
N ASN A 62 -16.62 13.39 -0.32
CA ASN A 62 -17.82 12.94 -1.02
C ASN A 62 -19.11 13.10 -0.21
N ALA A 63 -19.04 13.20 1.13
CA ALA A 63 -20.21 13.48 1.95
C ALA A 63 -20.81 14.86 1.63
N ARG A 64 -19.95 15.86 1.36
CA ARG A 64 -20.37 17.18 0.91
C ARG A 64 -21.04 17.10 -0.47
N TRP A 65 -20.42 16.42 -1.43
CA TRP A 65 -20.99 16.27 -2.78
C TRP A 65 -22.33 15.54 -2.78
N ALA A 66 -22.49 14.57 -1.88
CA ALA A 66 -23.75 13.87 -1.66
C ALA A 66 -24.81 14.80 -1.04
N HIS A 67 -24.43 15.70 -0.13
CA HIS A 67 -25.34 16.69 0.43
C HIS A 67 -25.77 17.73 -0.60
N ASP A 68 -24.81 18.28 -1.34
CA ASP A 68 -25.01 19.37 -2.30
C ASP A 68 -25.62 18.90 -3.64
N GLN A 69 -25.81 17.58 -3.80
CA GLN A 69 -26.33 16.92 -5.02
C GLN A 69 -25.57 17.32 -6.31
N SER A 70 -24.36 17.84 -6.16
CA SER A 70 -23.52 18.36 -7.23
C SER A 70 -22.06 18.39 -6.80
N VAL A 71 -21.16 18.34 -7.77
CA VAL A 71 -19.71 18.48 -7.55
C VAL A 71 -19.28 19.83 -8.12
N SER A 72 -18.72 20.70 -7.29
CA SER A 72 -18.23 22.01 -7.73
C SER A 72 -16.72 21.97 -7.96
N LEU A 73 -16.26 22.63 -9.03
CA LEU A 73 -14.83 22.78 -9.35
C LEU A 73 -14.23 23.92 -8.53
N ASP A 74 -14.00 23.67 -7.23
CA ASP A 74 -13.44 24.63 -6.27
C ASP A 74 -12.11 24.14 -5.68
N GLY A 75 -11.53 24.91 -4.74
CA GLY A 75 -10.30 24.50 -4.05
C GLY A 75 -10.44 23.16 -3.30
N LEU A 76 -11.65 22.82 -2.81
CA LEU A 76 -11.90 21.54 -2.16
C LEU A 76 -11.88 20.37 -3.14
N CYS A 77 -12.33 20.57 -4.38
CA CYS A 77 -12.19 19.62 -5.47
C CYS A 77 -10.71 19.30 -5.77
N THR A 78 -9.87 20.34 -5.87
CA THR A 78 -8.42 20.17 -6.08
C THR A 78 -7.76 19.44 -4.92
N ILE A 79 -8.05 19.82 -3.67
CA ILE A 79 -7.53 19.17 -2.47
C ILE A 79 -7.97 17.70 -2.43
N GLN A 80 -9.23 17.43 -2.73
CA GLN A 80 -9.76 16.06 -2.81
C GLN A 80 -8.99 15.24 -3.84
N GLY A 81 -8.83 15.75 -5.06
CA GLY A 81 -8.13 15.07 -6.14
C GLY A 81 -6.68 14.76 -5.77
N ALA A 82 -5.97 15.74 -5.20
CA ALA A 82 -4.60 15.59 -4.76
C ALA A 82 -4.45 14.56 -3.63
N MET A 83 -5.31 14.62 -2.61
CA MET A 83 -5.31 13.66 -1.49
C MET A 83 -5.58 12.23 -1.95
N LYS A 84 -6.55 12.04 -2.84
CA LYS A 84 -6.90 10.70 -3.33
C LYS A 84 -5.81 10.14 -4.25
N ASN A 85 -5.27 10.96 -5.15
CA ASN A 85 -4.17 10.56 -6.03
C ASN A 85 -2.91 10.22 -5.21
N GLY A 86 -2.50 11.12 -4.32
CA GLY A 86 -1.34 10.94 -3.44
C GLY A 86 -1.48 9.73 -2.51
N GLY A 87 -2.67 9.53 -1.94
CA GLY A 87 -3.00 8.38 -1.12
C GLY A 87 -2.88 7.06 -1.89
N ASN A 88 -3.52 6.96 -3.06
CA ASN A 88 -3.46 5.77 -3.92
C ASN A 88 -2.01 5.39 -4.29
N VAL A 89 -1.26 6.35 -4.84
CA VAL A 89 0.12 6.13 -5.29
C VAL A 89 1.03 5.82 -4.09
N GLY A 90 0.86 6.55 -2.99
CA GLY A 90 1.63 6.35 -1.77
C GLY A 90 1.41 4.98 -1.13
N THR A 91 0.17 4.53 -0.99
CA THR A 91 -0.15 3.20 -0.44
C THR A 91 0.43 2.08 -1.29
N ALA A 92 0.40 2.20 -2.62
CA ALA A 92 1.03 1.25 -3.52
C ALA A 92 2.55 1.18 -3.34
N LEU A 93 3.21 2.34 -3.24
CA LEU A 93 4.66 2.44 -3.02
C LEU A 93 5.09 1.87 -1.67
N TRP A 94 4.43 2.27 -0.59
CA TRP A 94 4.80 1.79 0.74
C TRP A 94 4.57 0.30 0.90
N THR A 95 3.52 -0.23 0.27
CA THR A 95 3.27 -1.68 0.23
C THR A 95 4.41 -2.41 -0.48
N LEU A 96 4.84 -1.90 -1.64
CA LEU A 96 5.98 -2.46 -2.37
C LEU A 96 7.27 -2.41 -1.56
N VAL A 97 7.55 -1.29 -0.88
CA VAL A 97 8.73 -1.13 -0.01
C VAL A 97 8.70 -2.14 1.13
N ILE A 98 7.55 -2.33 1.79
CA ILE A 98 7.39 -3.32 2.86
C ILE A 98 7.62 -4.73 2.32
N ALA A 99 7.11 -5.06 1.13
CA ALA A 99 7.32 -6.34 0.48
C ALA A 99 8.80 -6.60 0.14
N ILE A 100 9.50 -5.62 -0.45
CA ILE A 100 10.94 -5.69 -0.76
C ILE A 100 11.78 -5.85 0.51
N HIS A 101 11.48 -5.07 1.54
CA HIS A 101 12.20 -5.12 2.82
C HIS A 101 12.02 -6.48 3.50
N THR A 102 10.78 -6.98 3.53
CA THR A 102 10.45 -8.32 4.03
C THR A 102 11.20 -9.41 3.26
N TRP A 103 11.18 -9.34 1.93
CA TRP A 103 11.87 -10.30 1.08
C TRP A 103 13.38 -10.27 1.34
N THR A 104 13.98 -9.09 1.44
CA THR A 104 15.41 -8.91 1.75
C THR A 104 15.79 -9.55 3.07
N LEU A 105 14.98 -9.35 4.12
CA LEU A 105 15.21 -9.95 5.43
C LEU A 105 15.10 -11.49 5.40
N LEU A 106 14.13 -12.04 4.67
CA LEU A 106 13.86 -13.49 4.68
C LEU A 106 14.72 -14.30 3.71
N PHE A 107 15.07 -13.73 2.56
CA PHE A 107 15.84 -14.41 1.51
C PHE A 107 17.32 -14.08 1.58
N LEU A 108 17.65 -12.78 1.63
CA LEU A 108 19.04 -12.34 1.65
C LEU A 108 19.63 -12.35 3.07
N ARG A 109 18.77 -12.37 4.11
CA ARG A 109 19.17 -12.27 5.52
C ARG A 109 20.01 -11.01 5.81
N ILE A 110 19.84 -9.98 4.99
CA ILE A 110 20.52 -8.69 5.13
C ILE A 110 19.64 -7.80 6.00
N ARG A 111 20.19 -7.29 7.10
CA ARG A 111 19.56 -6.21 7.86
C ARG A 111 20.01 -4.88 7.28
N PRO A 112 19.14 -4.15 6.56
CA PRO A 112 19.52 -2.86 6.02
C PRO A 112 19.90 -1.91 7.15
N SER A 113 20.92 -1.08 6.91
CA SER A 113 21.41 -0.09 7.86
C SER A 113 20.45 1.10 7.97
N THR A 114 20.50 1.84 9.08
CA THR A 114 19.64 3.01 9.32
C THR A 114 19.69 4.08 8.21
N PRO A 115 20.83 4.35 7.55
CA PRO A 115 20.85 5.26 6.40
C PRO A 115 19.93 4.82 5.25
N ILE A 116 19.78 3.51 5.01
CA ILE A 116 18.87 2.97 3.99
C ILE A 116 17.42 3.27 4.35
N LEU A 117 17.06 3.20 5.64
CA LEU A 117 15.73 3.60 6.11
C LEU A 117 15.44 5.05 5.74
N TYR A 118 16.31 5.98 6.13
CA TYR A 118 16.09 7.41 5.86
C TYR A 118 16.13 7.73 4.36
N ALA A 119 17.02 7.10 3.59
CA ALA A 119 17.06 7.25 2.14
C ALA A 119 15.78 6.75 1.47
N THR A 120 15.25 5.60 1.92
CA THR A 120 13.97 5.06 1.42
C THR A 120 12.81 5.98 1.80
N LEU A 121 12.79 6.47 3.04
CA LEU A 121 11.78 7.41 3.51
C LEU A 121 11.76 8.68 2.66
N ALA A 122 12.91 9.32 2.51
CA ALA A 122 13.05 10.53 1.72
C ALA A 122 12.68 10.28 0.25
N GLY A 123 13.22 9.23 -0.37
CA GLY A 123 13.00 8.93 -1.78
C GLY A 123 11.53 8.67 -2.13
N VAL A 124 10.83 7.87 -1.32
CA VAL A 124 9.42 7.53 -1.57
C VAL A 124 8.51 8.73 -1.33
N TRP A 125 8.72 9.48 -0.23
CA TRP A 125 7.93 10.70 0.00
C TRP A 125 8.18 11.75 -1.07
N SER A 126 9.43 11.96 -1.49
CA SER A 126 9.75 12.84 -2.62
C SER A 126 9.06 12.39 -3.89
N LEU A 127 9.05 11.09 -4.21
CA LEU A 127 8.35 10.56 -5.38
C LEU A 127 6.84 10.82 -5.32
N ILE A 128 6.19 10.59 -4.17
CA ILE A 128 4.77 10.87 -3.97
C ILE A 128 4.48 12.37 -4.20
N ILE A 129 5.29 13.25 -3.59
CA ILE A 129 5.16 14.70 -3.75
C ILE A 129 5.35 15.11 -5.21
N CYS A 130 6.37 14.57 -5.90
CA CYS A 130 6.59 14.81 -7.32
C CYS A 130 5.39 14.39 -8.17
N VAL A 131 4.79 13.22 -7.91
CA VAL A 131 3.60 12.77 -8.65
C VAL A 131 2.42 13.73 -8.44
N ILE A 132 2.16 14.17 -7.20
CA ILE A 132 1.07 15.10 -6.89
C ILE A 132 1.29 16.47 -7.56
N LEU A 133 2.51 17.00 -7.48
CA LEU A 133 2.84 18.34 -7.98
C LEU A 133 3.06 18.40 -9.50
N SER A 134 3.51 17.30 -10.12
CA SER A 134 3.75 17.24 -11.56
C SER A 134 2.50 17.54 -12.39
N GLY A 135 1.33 17.14 -11.90
CA GLY A 135 0.04 17.42 -12.53
C GLY A 135 -0.21 18.92 -12.69
N PRO A 136 -0.49 19.66 -11.59
CA PRO A 136 -0.72 21.10 -11.66
C PRO A 136 0.49 21.93 -12.10
N GLY A 137 1.72 21.49 -11.80
CA GLY A 137 2.94 22.27 -11.97
C GLY A 137 3.64 22.11 -13.31
N ALA A 138 3.49 20.98 -14.00
CA ALA A 138 4.19 20.69 -15.26
C ALA A 138 3.28 20.22 -16.40
N ILE A 139 2.18 19.53 -16.07
CA ILE A 139 1.30 18.90 -17.06
C ILE A 139 0.09 19.79 -17.40
N GLN A 140 -0.38 20.58 -16.43
CA GLN A 140 -1.56 21.40 -16.59
C GLN A 140 -1.37 22.44 -17.72
N THR A 141 -2.28 22.42 -18.69
CA THR A 141 -2.31 23.41 -19.77
C THR A 141 -3.56 24.28 -19.66
N THR A 142 -3.48 25.52 -20.13
CA THR A 142 -4.62 26.45 -20.19
C THR A 142 -5.73 25.92 -21.11
N THR A 143 -5.37 25.16 -22.14
CA THR A 143 -6.30 24.58 -23.12
C THR A 143 -7.09 23.40 -22.56
N SER A 144 -6.48 22.58 -21.70
CA SER A 144 -7.11 21.36 -21.15
C SER A 144 -7.74 21.58 -19.77
N GLY A 145 -7.64 22.79 -19.20
CA GLY A 145 -8.23 23.13 -17.91
C GLY A 145 -7.45 22.56 -16.71
N PRO A 146 -8.00 22.63 -15.49
CA PRO A 146 -7.29 22.20 -14.28
C PRO A 146 -6.99 20.70 -14.29
N TYR A 147 -5.81 20.33 -13.80
CA TYR A 147 -5.36 18.94 -13.75
C TYR A 147 -6.21 18.08 -12.81
N PHE A 148 -6.48 18.59 -11.61
CA PHE A 148 -7.47 18.00 -10.70
C PHE A 148 -8.83 18.64 -10.98
N GLY A 149 -9.82 17.82 -11.32
CA GLY A 149 -11.14 18.27 -11.69
C GLY A 149 -12.21 17.22 -11.45
N ILE A 150 -13.42 17.53 -11.90
CA ILE A 150 -14.58 16.67 -11.72
C ILE A 150 -14.40 15.41 -12.58
N SER A 151 -14.45 14.24 -11.94
CA SER A 151 -14.36 12.93 -12.59
C SER A 151 -15.53 12.08 -12.11
N GLY A 152 -16.71 12.30 -12.71
CA GLY A 152 -17.96 11.65 -12.29
C GLY A 152 -18.49 12.28 -11.00
N PHE A 153 -18.67 11.47 -9.95
CA PHE A 153 -19.29 11.89 -8.68
C PHE A 153 -18.29 12.42 -7.63
N TRP A 154 -17.03 12.61 -7.99
CA TRP A 154 -15.99 13.13 -7.11
C TRP A 154 -14.92 13.86 -7.90
N CYS A 155 -13.99 14.50 -7.20
CA CYS A 155 -12.83 15.10 -7.82
C CYS A 155 -11.63 14.15 -7.85
N TRP A 156 -10.98 14.10 -9.01
CA TRP A 156 -9.83 13.26 -9.32
C TRP A 156 -8.95 13.97 -10.36
N ILE A 157 -7.93 13.31 -10.90
CA ILE A 157 -7.32 13.67 -12.19
C ILE A 157 -8.42 13.80 -13.25
N SER A 158 -8.49 14.98 -13.87
CA SER A 158 -9.49 15.36 -14.86
C SER A 158 -9.46 14.42 -16.08
N PRO A 159 -10.64 14.11 -16.68
CA PRO A 159 -10.72 13.25 -17.86
C PRO A 159 -9.96 13.81 -19.07
N ASN A 160 -9.71 15.12 -19.12
CA ASN A 160 -8.91 15.76 -20.17
C ASN A 160 -7.44 15.29 -20.19
N TYR A 161 -6.98 14.64 -19.13
CA TYR A 161 -5.62 14.12 -18.98
C TYR A 161 -5.61 12.59 -18.88
N ALA A 162 -6.34 11.92 -19.78
CA ALA A 162 -6.50 10.46 -19.78
C ALA A 162 -5.16 9.70 -19.85
N VAL A 163 -4.23 10.15 -20.71
CA VAL A 163 -2.91 9.53 -20.85
C VAL A 163 -2.10 9.65 -19.56
N GLN A 164 -2.11 10.83 -18.94
CA GLN A 164 -1.35 11.09 -17.72
C GLN A 164 -1.96 10.34 -16.53
N ARG A 165 -3.29 10.26 -16.45
CA ARG A 165 -4.00 9.41 -15.48
C ARG A 165 -3.58 7.95 -15.61
N PHE A 166 -3.51 7.41 -16.83
CA PHE A 166 -3.07 6.04 -17.04
C PHE A 166 -1.61 5.82 -16.65
N CYS A 167 -0.70 6.68 -17.10
CA CYS A 167 0.73 6.51 -16.88
C CYS A 167 1.16 6.77 -15.42
N LEU A 168 0.66 7.84 -14.80
CA LEU A 168 1.12 8.29 -13.48
C LEU A 168 0.42 7.59 -12.32
N GLU A 169 -0.79 7.07 -12.54
CA GLU A 169 -1.54 6.38 -11.50
C GLU A 169 -1.66 4.89 -11.79
N TYR A 170 -2.35 4.51 -12.87
CA TYR A 170 -2.72 3.11 -13.08
C TYR A 170 -1.53 2.21 -13.38
N LEU A 171 -0.68 2.56 -14.34
CA LEU A 171 0.50 1.78 -14.69
C LEU A 171 1.40 1.60 -13.46
N PHE A 172 1.57 2.66 -12.69
CA PHE A 172 2.37 2.66 -11.47
C PHE A 172 1.78 1.76 -10.38
N MET A 173 0.46 1.82 -10.18
CA MET A 173 -0.26 0.97 -9.23
C MET A 173 -0.20 -0.51 -9.62
N PHE A 174 -0.44 -0.83 -10.90
CA PHE A 174 -0.37 -2.21 -11.40
C PHE A 174 1.04 -2.78 -11.30
N PHE A 175 2.06 -1.99 -11.62
CA PHE A 175 3.45 -2.40 -11.45
C PHE A 175 3.76 -2.71 -9.98
N CYS A 176 3.42 -1.80 -9.06
CA CYS A 176 3.65 -2.02 -7.63
C CYS A 176 2.89 -3.23 -7.09
N ALA A 177 1.63 -3.40 -7.49
CA ALA A 177 0.80 -4.54 -7.09
C ALA A 177 1.35 -5.86 -7.63
N GLY A 178 1.73 -5.92 -8.91
CA GLY A 178 2.30 -7.11 -9.55
C GLY A 178 3.60 -7.56 -8.90
N VAL A 179 4.54 -6.63 -8.69
CA VAL A 179 5.81 -6.93 -8.02
C VAL A 179 5.58 -7.34 -6.57
N SER A 180 4.71 -6.64 -5.83
CA SER A 180 4.38 -7.00 -4.44
C SER A 180 3.76 -8.39 -4.35
N PHE A 181 2.87 -8.75 -5.26
CA PHE A 181 2.25 -10.07 -5.32
C PHE A 181 3.29 -11.17 -5.51
N ILE A 182 4.20 -11.01 -6.48
CA ILE A 182 5.30 -11.96 -6.72
C ILE A 182 6.17 -12.11 -5.48
N LEU A 183 6.55 -11.01 -4.83
CA LEU A 183 7.38 -11.03 -3.63
C LEU A 183 6.67 -11.73 -2.46
N TYR A 184 5.37 -11.47 -2.25
CA TYR A 184 4.60 -12.14 -1.20
C TYR A 184 4.41 -13.64 -1.47
N VAL A 185 4.21 -14.05 -2.73
CA VAL A 185 4.17 -15.47 -3.11
C VAL A 185 5.51 -16.14 -2.80
N CYS A 186 6.64 -15.51 -3.15
CA CYS A 186 7.97 -16.00 -2.79
C CYS A 186 8.13 -16.15 -1.27
N VAL A 187 7.77 -15.13 -0.50
CA VAL A 187 7.82 -15.14 0.98
C VAL A 187 6.95 -16.27 1.55
N TRP A 188 5.74 -16.45 1.03
CA TRP A 188 4.84 -17.54 1.41
C TRP A 188 5.47 -18.91 1.15
N ALA A 189 6.02 -19.13 -0.05
CA ALA A 189 6.65 -20.39 -0.44
C ALA A 189 7.91 -20.70 0.40
N ARG A 190 8.70 -19.68 0.75
CA ARG A 190 9.83 -19.79 1.69
C ARG A 190 9.38 -20.21 3.08
N MET A 191 8.32 -19.60 3.61
CA MET A 191 7.78 -19.97 4.93
C MET A 191 7.15 -21.36 4.98
N ARG A 192 6.66 -21.88 3.87
CA ARG A 192 6.17 -23.27 3.73
C ARG A 192 7.30 -24.30 3.55
N GLY A 193 8.55 -23.86 3.44
CA GLY A 193 9.70 -24.75 3.23
C GLY A 193 9.85 -25.27 1.81
N TRP A 194 9.09 -24.75 0.83
CA TRP A 194 9.18 -25.16 -0.58
C TRP A 194 10.44 -24.61 -1.27
N LEU A 195 10.96 -23.48 -0.76
CA LEU A 195 12.15 -22.81 -1.28
C LEU A 195 13.26 -22.80 -0.22
N VAL A 196 14.30 -23.60 -0.43
CA VAL A 196 15.54 -23.53 0.35
C VAL A 196 16.57 -22.71 -0.43
N VAL A 197 16.63 -21.43 -0.11
CA VAL A 197 17.66 -20.49 -0.61
C VAL A 197 18.87 -20.57 0.31
N ASP A 198 20.00 -20.96 -0.28
CA ASP A 198 21.31 -21.07 0.36
C ASP A 198 22.25 -20.08 -0.35
N GLY A 199 22.37 -18.88 0.22
CA GLY A 199 23.05 -17.75 -0.42
C GLY A 199 22.37 -17.30 -1.72
N TRP A 200 23.13 -17.21 -2.82
CA TRP A 200 22.64 -16.80 -4.14
C TRP A 200 22.04 -17.93 -4.98
N ARG A 201 22.10 -19.19 -4.53
CA ARG A 201 21.53 -20.34 -5.26
C ARG A 201 20.17 -20.71 -4.68
N THR A 202 19.14 -20.63 -5.51
CA THR A 202 17.78 -21.09 -5.18
C THR A 202 17.69 -22.60 -5.48
N LYS A 203 17.52 -23.44 -4.45
CA LYS A 203 17.13 -24.83 -4.64
C LYS A 203 15.65 -24.97 -4.32
N ILE A 204 14.86 -25.35 -5.34
CA ILE A 204 13.46 -25.69 -5.17
C ILE A 204 13.41 -27.12 -4.64
N MET A 205 13.00 -27.29 -3.38
CA MET A 205 12.89 -28.61 -2.75
C MET A 205 11.40 -28.92 -2.53
N TRP A 206 10.86 -29.77 -3.40
CA TRP A 206 9.52 -30.32 -3.27
C TRP A 206 9.53 -31.54 -2.35
N ARG A 207 9.81 -31.36 -1.05
CA ARG A 207 9.54 -32.41 -0.06
C ARG A 207 9.46 -31.86 1.36
N GLY A 208 8.41 -32.28 2.08
CA GLY A 208 8.06 -31.83 3.42
C GLY A 208 9.11 -32.15 4.48
N VAL A 209 10.12 -31.29 4.58
CA VAL A 209 11.11 -31.29 5.67
C VAL A 209 10.73 -30.15 6.63
N GLY A 210 9.57 -30.31 7.29
CA GLY A 210 8.99 -29.27 8.15
C GLY A 210 9.73 -29.07 9.49
N GLU A 211 10.45 -30.09 9.97
CA GLU A 211 11.06 -30.07 11.31
C GLU A 211 12.57 -29.77 11.25
N GLU A 212 13.32 -30.43 10.37
CA GLU A 212 14.78 -30.27 10.27
C GLU A 212 15.21 -28.87 9.79
N TRP A 213 14.41 -28.22 8.94
CA TRP A 213 14.66 -26.83 8.50
C TRP A 213 14.41 -25.83 9.62
N ARG A 214 13.42 -26.09 10.48
CA ARG A 214 13.06 -25.23 11.62
C ARG A 214 14.20 -25.20 12.65
N GLU A 215 14.86 -26.34 12.85
CA GLU A 215 16.06 -26.46 13.70
C GLU A 215 17.31 -25.80 13.09
N ARG A 216 17.52 -25.90 11.76
CA ARG A 216 18.68 -25.25 11.09
C ARG A 216 18.53 -23.74 10.94
N ALA A 217 17.31 -23.23 10.74
CA ALA A 217 17.02 -21.81 10.83
C ALA A 217 17.30 -21.32 12.26
N GLY A 218 16.73 -21.97 13.29
CA GLY A 218 16.92 -21.60 14.69
C GLY A 218 18.36 -21.64 15.21
N LYS A 219 19.24 -22.49 14.66
CA LYS A 219 20.66 -22.57 15.06
C LYS A 219 21.55 -21.45 14.49
N GLY A 220 21.08 -20.69 13.52
CA GLY A 220 21.87 -19.67 12.82
C GLY A 220 21.84 -18.28 13.47
N LYS A 221 22.25 -18.11 14.73
CA LYS A 221 22.37 -16.78 15.39
C LYS A 221 21.20 -15.82 15.09
N ASP A 222 19.97 -16.34 15.05
CA ASP A 222 18.78 -15.62 14.63
C ASP A 222 18.25 -14.76 15.79
N ARG A 223 18.74 -13.51 15.88
CA ARG A 223 17.99 -12.42 16.55
C ARG A 223 17.02 -11.76 15.57
N VAL A 224 16.44 -12.49 14.63
CA VAL A 224 15.28 -11.98 13.88
C VAL A 224 14.12 -12.27 14.81
N ASP A 225 13.52 -11.22 15.39
CA ASP A 225 12.57 -11.37 16.49
C ASP A 225 11.52 -12.43 16.12
N GLU A 226 11.52 -13.55 16.83
CA GLU A 226 10.58 -14.66 16.64
C GLU A 226 9.13 -14.17 16.68
N HIS A 227 8.92 -13.09 17.45
CA HIS A 227 7.70 -12.31 17.52
C HIS A 227 7.30 -11.68 16.17
N MET A 228 8.25 -11.12 15.42
CA MET A 228 8.02 -10.49 14.12
C MET A 228 7.66 -11.52 13.04
N ILE A 229 8.33 -12.68 13.03
CA ILE A 229 7.98 -13.79 12.12
C ILE A 229 6.57 -14.31 12.44
N SER A 230 6.19 -14.37 13.73
CA SER A 230 4.84 -14.75 14.15
C SER A 230 3.77 -13.75 13.67
N VAL A 231 4.01 -12.45 13.84
CA VAL A 231 3.11 -11.39 13.36
C VAL A 231 2.98 -11.40 11.83
N MET A 232 4.09 -11.56 11.10
CA MET A 232 4.07 -11.65 9.64
C MET A 232 3.35 -12.91 9.14
N LYS A 233 3.48 -14.04 9.85
CA LYS A 233 2.66 -15.24 9.58
C LYS A 233 1.18 -14.96 9.77
N GLN A 234 0.79 -14.20 10.80
CA GLN A 234 -0.61 -13.82 11.01
C GLN A 234 -1.13 -12.88 9.90
N MET A 235 -0.31 -11.96 9.39
CA MET A 235 -0.64 -11.10 8.25
C MET A 235 -0.77 -11.88 6.93
N LEU A 236 -0.01 -12.97 6.76
CA LEU A 236 -0.04 -13.78 5.53
C LEU A 236 -1.24 -14.74 5.44
N TRP A 237 -1.86 -15.09 6.57
CA TRP A 237 -3.15 -15.80 6.60
C TRP A 237 -4.33 -14.88 6.33
N TYR A 238 -4.12 -13.55 6.40
CA TYR A 238 -5.17 -12.57 6.18
C TYR A 238 -5.75 -12.69 4.77
N PRO A 239 -4.98 -12.70 3.65
CA PRO A 239 -5.55 -12.87 2.31
C PRO A 239 -6.32 -14.18 2.12
N VAL A 240 -5.88 -15.29 2.72
CA VAL A 240 -6.55 -16.60 2.58
C VAL A 240 -7.87 -16.65 3.37
N ARG A 241 -7.88 -16.10 4.59
CA ARG A 241 -9.12 -15.95 5.39
C ARG A 241 -10.06 -14.91 4.79
N TYR A 242 -9.50 -13.79 4.30
CA TYR A 242 -10.25 -12.76 3.60
C TYR A 242 -10.87 -13.34 2.33
N PHE A 243 -10.16 -14.13 1.51
CA PHE A 243 -10.76 -14.77 0.32
C PHE A 243 -11.91 -15.73 0.67
N SER A 244 -11.81 -16.45 1.80
CA SER A 244 -12.91 -17.30 2.28
C SER A 244 -14.11 -16.52 2.83
N SER A 245 -13.89 -15.32 3.39
CA SER A 245 -14.93 -14.45 3.98
C SER A 245 -15.45 -13.36 3.02
N SER A 246 -14.73 -13.03 1.95
CA SER A 246 -14.94 -11.86 1.08
C SER A 246 -15.57 -12.20 -0.27
N ARG A 247 -16.21 -13.37 -0.38
CA ARG A 247 -17.16 -13.67 -1.46
C ARG A 247 -18.28 -12.61 -1.57
N ILE A 248 -18.40 -11.72 -0.56
CA ILE A 248 -19.32 -10.57 -0.48
C ILE A 248 -18.66 -9.22 -0.87
N LEU A 249 -17.35 -9.02 -0.70
CA LEU A 249 -16.67 -7.73 -0.94
C LEU A 249 -15.90 -7.64 -2.27
N MET A 250 -15.52 -8.77 -2.89
CA MET A 250 -14.89 -8.77 -4.21
C MET A 250 -15.79 -8.20 -5.32
N ASN A 251 -17.10 -8.08 -5.07
CA ASN A 251 -18.01 -7.50 -6.03
C ASN A 251 -17.68 -6.03 -6.33
N ASP A 252 -17.30 -5.21 -5.34
CA ASP A 252 -17.07 -3.77 -5.56
C ASP A 252 -15.74 -3.45 -6.29
N SER A 253 -14.68 -4.22 -6.04
CA SER A 253 -13.39 -4.04 -6.72
C SER A 253 -13.39 -4.61 -8.14
N VAL A 254 -14.06 -5.74 -8.36
CA VAL A 254 -14.28 -6.33 -9.69
C VAL A 254 -15.28 -5.51 -10.49
N MET A 255 -16.33 -4.93 -9.88
CA MET A 255 -17.23 -3.98 -10.55
C MET A 255 -16.52 -2.70 -11.00
N ARG A 256 -15.53 -2.20 -10.23
CA ARG A 256 -14.70 -1.05 -10.65
C ARG A 256 -13.80 -1.34 -11.86
N VAL A 257 -13.33 -2.58 -12.00
CA VAL A 257 -12.54 -3.01 -13.17
C VAL A 257 -13.47 -3.35 -14.35
N GLY A 258 -14.62 -3.99 -14.08
CA GLY A 258 -15.65 -4.32 -15.07
C GLY A 258 -16.25 -3.08 -15.75
N CYS A 259 -16.63 -2.05 -14.98
CA CYS A 259 -17.15 -0.80 -15.56
C CYS A 259 -16.13 -0.06 -16.44
N VAL A 260 -14.83 -0.22 -16.20
CA VAL A 260 -13.77 0.41 -17.02
C VAL A 260 -13.51 -0.38 -18.29
N CYS A 261 -13.55 -1.71 -18.23
CA CYS A 261 -13.46 -2.56 -19.41
C CYS A 261 -14.66 -2.36 -20.36
N ASP A 262 -15.87 -2.22 -19.82
CA ASP A 262 -17.07 -2.00 -20.64
C ASP A 262 -17.09 -0.61 -21.31
N HIS A 263 -16.58 0.44 -20.65
CA HIS A 263 -16.43 1.76 -21.26
C HIS A 263 -15.35 1.77 -22.35
N CYS A 264 -14.21 1.11 -22.16
CA CYS A 264 -13.18 0.99 -23.20
C CYS A 264 -13.61 0.15 -24.40
N ALA A 265 -14.47 -0.86 -24.19
CA ALA A 265 -15.04 -1.64 -25.29
C ALA A 265 -16.02 -0.82 -26.13
N SER A 266 -16.80 0.05 -25.48
CA SER A 266 -17.80 0.91 -26.15
C SER A 266 -17.15 1.99 -27.04
N ASP A 267 -15.98 2.49 -26.66
CA ASP A 267 -15.23 3.50 -27.42
C ASP A 267 -14.34 2.92 -28.55
N CYS A 268 -14.23 1.58 -28.65
CA CYS A 268 -13.49 0.91 -29.73
C CYS A 268 -14.40 0.46 -30.91
N ASP A 269 -15.73 0.50 -30.75
CA ASP A 269 -16.71 0.09 -31.76
C ASP A 269 -17.33 1.28 -32.54
N LEU A 270 -16.62 2.41 -32.65
CA LEU A 270 -17.01 3.59 -33.45
C LEU A 270 -15.86 4.13 -34.31
#